data_AF-A3D5Y3-F1
#
_entry.id   AF-A3D5Y3-F1
#
_cell.length_a   1.000
_cell.length_b   1.000
_cell.length_c   1.000
_cell.angle_alpha   90.00
_cell.angle_beta   90.00
_cell.angle_gamma   90.00
#
_symmetry.space_group_name_H-M   'P 1'
#
loop_
_entity.id
_entity.type
_entity.pdbx_description
1 polymer ?
#
loop_
_entity_poly.entity_id
_entity_poly.type
_entity_poly.pdbx_seq_one_letter_code
_entity_poly.pdbx_strand_id
1 'polypeptide(L)'
;MQDIQLDTLLSEDVTPENASQVMQALSQPLNEHNIRYYVDDAPSITDSEYDRLMQRLLKLEALYPHLIVADSPTQRVGGLALAKFDQITHLKPMLSLDNAFDEADFSAFHKRVTDKVGEVSFCCEPKLDGLAVSILYRNGVSLMY
;
A
#
# COMPACT_ATOMS: atom_id res chain seq x y z
N MET A 1 -10.50 -23.28 0.59
CA MET A 1 -11.80 -22.73 1.06
C MET A 1 -11.82 -21.20 1.06
N GLN A 2 -10.67 -20.51 1.08
CA GLN A 2 -10.61 -19.03 0.97
C GLN A 2 -10.73 -18.49 -0.48
N ASP A 3 -10.39 -19.28 -1.50
CA ASP A 3 -10.35 -18.81 -2.90
C ASP A 3 -11.71 -18.36 -3.47
N ILE A 4 -12.81 -19.01 -3.08
CA ILE A 4 -14.16 -18.74 -3.63
C ILE A 4 -14.67 -17.34 -3.25
N GLN A 5 -14.25 -16.82 -2.10
CA GLN A 5 -14.71 -15.54 -1.58
C GLN A 5 -13.92 -14.37 -2.20
N LEU A 6 -12.67 -14.60 -2.59
CA LEU A 6 -11.80 -13.62 -3.25
C LEU A 6 -12.25 -13.34 -4.69
N ASP A 7 -12.55 -14.39 -5.46
CA ASP A 7 -13.03 -14.26 -6.85
C ASP A 7 -14.35 -13.49 -6.94
N THR A 8 -15.21 -13.63 -5.93
CA THR A 8 -16.48 -12.90 -5.85
C THR A 8 -16.27 -11.40 -5.60
N LEU A 9 -15.24 -11.03 -4.83
CA LEU A 9 -14.89 -9.63 -4.53
C LEU A 9 -14.12 -8.94 -5.66
N LEU A 10 -13.48 -9.72 -6.53
CA LEU A 10 -12.71 -9.25 -7.68
C LEU A 10 -13.53 -9.15 -8.97
N SER A 11 -14.82 -9.50 -8.96
CA SER A 11 -15.69 -9.41 -10.14
C SER A 11 -15.73 -7.99 -10.72
N GLU A 12 -15.70 -7.88 -12.05
CA GLU A 12 -15.63 -6.58 -12.74
C GLU A 12 -16.98 -5.84 -12.84
N ASP A 13 -18.10 -6.54 -12.66
CA ASP A 13 -19.47 -6.01 -12.82
C ASP A 13 -19.92 -5.14 -11.62
N VAL A 14 -19.31 -3.96 -11.49
CA VAL A 14 -19.68 -2.95 -10.48
C VAL A 14 -20.45 -1.82 -11.16
N THR A 15 -21.68 -1.59 -10.70
CA THR A 15 -22.53 -0.48 -11.10
C THR A 15 -22.62 0.56 -9.98
N PRO A 16 -23.03 1.81 -10.27
CA PRO A 16 -23.18 2.83 -9.22
C PRO A 16 -24.08 2.39 -8.05
N GLU A 17 -25.09 1.55 -8.33
CA GLU A 17 -26.06 1.07 -7.35
C GLU A 17 -25.48 0.02 -6.40
N ASN A 18 -24.51 -0.78 -6.84
CA ASN A 18 -23.88 -1.83 -6.03
C ASN A 18 -22.47 -1.47 -5.54
N ALA A 19 -21.87 -0.40 -6.07
CA ALA A 19 -20.50 0.04 -5.76
C ALA A 19 -20.27 0.21 -4.25
N SER A 20 -21.22 0.80 -3.53
CA SER A 20 -21.11 0.98 -2.08
C SER A 20 -21.03 -0.35 -1.33
N GLN A 21 -21.84 -1.34 -1.74
CA GLN A 21 -21.83 -2.68 -1.13
C GLN A 21 -20.53 -3.42 -1.42
N VAL A 22 -20.01 -3.31 -2.65
CA VAL A 22 -18.75 -3.93 -3.05
C VAL A 22 -17.57 -3.29 -2.30
N MET A 23 -17.54 -1.97 -2.18
CA MET A 23 -16.51 -1.25 -1.41
C MET A 23 -16.53 -1.64 0.07
N GLN A 24 -17.71 -1.84 0.65
CA GLN A 24 -17.84 -2.32 2.04
C GLN A 24 -17.37 -3.77 2.17
N ALA A 25 -17.73 -4.64 1.23
CA ALA A 25 -17.33 -6.04 1.20
C ALA A 25 -15.82 -6.23 0.98
N LEU A 26 -15.14 -5.27 0.33
CA LEU A 26 -13.68 -5.21 0.23
C LEU A 26 -13.02 -4.64 1.50
N SER A 27 -13.63 -3.61 2.09
CA SER A 27 -13.08 -2.92 3.26
C SER A 27 -13.06 -3.80 4.51
N GLN A 28 -14.06 -4.67 4.69
CA GLN A 28 -14.14 -5.58 5.83
C GLN A 28 -12.94 -6.54 5.92
N PRO A 29 -12.64 -7.39 4.91
CA PRO A 29 -11.50 -8.29 4.96
C PRO A 29 -10.17 -7.53 5.03
N LEU A 30 -10.01 -6.41 4.31
CA LEU A 30 -8.80 -5.58 4.40
C LEU A 30 -8.56 -5.09 5.84
N ASN A 31 -9.60 -4.65 6.54
CA ASN A 31 -9.50 -4.23 7.94
C ASN A 31 -9.18 -5.41 8.88
N GLU A 32 -9.82 -6.57 8.68
CA GLU A 32 -9.53 -7.78 9.45
C GLU A 32 -8.09 -8.25 9.25
N HIS A 33 -7.58 -8.20 8.01
CA HIS A 33 -6.20 -8.53 7.69
C HIS A 33 -5.21 -7.54 8.31
N ASN A 34 -5.50 -6.24 8.28
CA ASN A 34 -4.68 -5.25 8.97
C ASN A 34 -4.58 -5.52 10.48
N ILE A 35 -5.69 -5.87 11.15
CA ILE A 35 -5.67 -6.22 12.57
C ILE A 35 -4.79 -7.47 12.78
N ARG A 36 -5.02 -8.53 12.00
CA ARG A 36 -4.26 -9.78 12.15
C ARG A 36 -2.77 -9.63 11.85
N TYR A 37 -2.42 -8.76 10.92
CA TYR A 37 -1.04 -8.47 10.53
C TYR A 37 -0.33 -7.62 11.59
N TYR A 38 -0.94 -6.52 12.04
CA TYR A 38 -0.28 -5.56 12.94
C TYR A 38 -0.46 -5.83 14.43
N VAL A 39 -1.54 -6.52 14.83
CA VAL A 39 -1.89 -6.75 16.25
C VAL A 39 -1.60 -8.20 16.65
N ASP A 40 -2.04 -9.15 15.83
CA ASP A 40 -2.04 -10.57 16.21
C ASP A 40 -0.80 -11.35 15.71
N ASP A 41 0.04 -10.74 14.87
CA ASP A 41 1.20 -11.38 14.19
C ASP A 41 0.81 -12.71 13.50
N ALA A 42 -0.39 -12.76 12.94
CA ALA A 42 -1.03 -13.96 12.39
C ALA A 42 -1.69 -13.66 11.03
N PRO A 43 -0.91 -13.31 9.99
CA PRO A 43 -1.45 -13.00 8.68
C PRO A 43 -2.28 -14.16 8.13
N SER A 44 -3.45 -13.83 7.56
CA SER A 44 -4.44 -14.82 7.09
C SER A 44 -4.60 -14.87 5.58
N ILE A 45 -3.96 -13.93 4.88
CA ILE A 45 -3.74 -13.92 3.43
C ILE A 45 -2.31 -13.47 3.17
N THR A 46 -1.80 -13.74 1.98
CA THR A 46 -0.50 -13.26 1.53
C THR A 46 -0.54 -11.76 1.22
N ASP A 47 0.61 -11.09 1.30
CA ASP A 47 0.74 -9.67 0.93
C ASP A 47 0.25 -9.41 -0.50
N SER A 48 0.48 -10.36 -1.41
CA SER A 48 0.03 -10.26 -2.80
C SER A 48 -1.50 -10.24 -2.95
N GLU A 49 -2.23 -10.97 -2.09
CA GLU A 49 -3.68 -10.97 -2.08
C GLU A 49 -4.24 -9.70 -1.44
N TYR A 50 -3.58 -9.23 -0.37
CA TYR A 50 -3.92 -7.97 0.28
C TYR A 50 -3.78 -6.79 -0.69
N ASP A 51 -2.66 -6.72 -1.41
CA ASP A 51 -2.39 -5.68 -2.38
C ASP A 51 -3.41 -5.67 -3.52
N ARG A 52 -3.83 -6.85 -4.00
CA ARG A 52 -4.88 -6.96 -5.04
C ARG A 52 -6.21 -6.40 -4.56
N LEU A 53 -6.62 -6.75 -3.35
CA LEU A 53 -7.85 -6.24 -2.75
C LEU A 53 -7.78 -4.72 -2.52
N MET A 54 -6.65 -4.23 -2.02
CA MET A 54 -6.41 -2.80 -1.80
C MET A 54 -6.46 -2.01 -3.11
N GLN A 55 -5.81 -2.50 -4.16
CA GLN A 55 -5.83 -1.89 -5.49
C GLN A 55 -7.24 -1.87 -6.08
N ARG A 56 -8.04 -2.93 -5.89
CA ARG A 56 -9.43 -2.95 -6.34
C ARG A 56 -10.27 -1.89 -5.61
N LEU A 57 -10.11 -1.77 -4.30
CA LEU A 57 -10.81 -0.75 -3.51
C LEU A 57 -10.42 0.67 -3.94
N LEU A 58 -9.12 0.94 -4.13
CA LEU A 58 -8.62 2.22 -4.64
C LEU A 58 -9.21 2.57 -6.02
N LYS A 59 -9.30 1.60 -6.93
CA LYS A 59 -9.92 1.80 -8.25
C LYS A 59 -11.40 2.17 -8.13
N LEU A 60 -12.14 1.50 -7.24
CA LEU A 60 -13.57 1.81 -7.03
C LEU A 60 -13.78 3.16 -6.38
N GLU A 61 -12.96 3.53 -5.40
CA GLU A 61 -13.00 4.86 -4.78
C GLU A 61 -12.66 5.99 -5.76
N ALA A 62 -11.73 5.75 -6.67
CA ALA A 62 -11.42 6.70 -7.75
C ALA A 62 -12.60 6.88 -8.73
N LEU A 63 -13.36 5.82 -9.00
CA LEU A 63 -14.55 5.86 -9.86
C LEU A 63 -15.76 6.49 -9.17
N TYR A 64 -15.91 6.26 -7.86
CA TYR A 64 -17.05 6.71 -7.05
C TYR A 64 -16.59 7.50 -5.81
N PRO A 65 -15.99 8.70 -5.98
CA PRO A 65 -15.40 9.45 -4.86
C PRO A 65 -16.42 9.90 -3.81
N HIS A 66 -17.70 9.99 -4.17
CA HIS A 66 -18.80 10.33 -3.26
C HIS A 66 -19.21 9.17 -2.34
N LEU A 67 -18.71 7.96 -2.57
CA LEU A 67 -18.95 6.77 -1.74
C LEU A 67 -17.79 6.47 -0.79
N ILE A 68 -16.72 7.27 -0.81
CA ILE A 68 -15.59 7.11 0.11
C ILE A 68 -16.05 7.39 1.54
N VAL A 69 -15.81 6.43 2.43
CA VAL A 69 -16.11 6.55 3.87
C VAL A 69 -14.83 6.79 4.67
N ALA A 70 -14.93 7.57 5.74
CA ALA A 70 -13.77 8.00 6.54
C ALA A 70 -13.01 6.84 7.21
N ASP A 71 -13.67 5.70 7.42
CA ASP A 71 -13.09 4.49 8.02
C ASP A 71 -12.54 3.50 6.98
N SER A 72 -12.57 3.83 5.69
CA SER A 72 -12.01 3.00 4.62
C SER A 72 -10.52 2.75 4.86
N PRO A 73 -10.03 1.51 4.65
CA PRO A 73 -8.62 1.20 4.85
C PRO A 73 -7.68 1.96 3.89
N THR A 74 -8.18 2.50 2.77
CA THR A 74 -7.40 3.37 1.87
C THR A 74 -7.13 4.76 2.48
N GLN A 75 -7.99 5.21 3.40
CA GLN A 75 -7.86 6.51 4.06
C GLN A 75 -6.95 6.44 5.29
N ARG A 76 -6.63 5.22 5.75
CA ARG A 76 -5.73 4.98 6.89
C ARG A 76 -4.28 5.02 6.44
N VAL A 77 -3.79 6.22 6.15
CA VAL A 77 -2.36 6.43 5.86
C VAL A 77 -1.59 6.54 7.18
N GLY A 78 -1.17 5.40 7.72
CA GLY A 78 -0.51 5.32 9.02
C GLY A 78 -1.50 5.63 10.15
N GLY A 79 -1.56 4.76 11.16
CA GLY A 79 -2.45 4.97 12.31
C GLY A 79 -2.23 6.33 12.99
N LEU A 80 -3.20 6.75 13.79
CA LEU A 80 -3.02 7.83 14.77
C LEU A 80 -1.75 7.54 15.58
N ALA A 81 -0.70 8.34 15.36
CA ALA A 81 0.50 8.28 16.18
C ALA A 81 0.05 8.43 17.64
N LEU A 82 0.48 7.50 18.52
CA LEU A 82 0.31 7.66 19.95
C LEU A 82 0.75 9.09 20.31
N ALA A 83 -0.07 9.83 21.07
CA ALA A 83 0.21 11.22 21.48
C ALA A 83 1.49 11.42 22.32
N LYS A 84 2.31 10.37 22.42
CA LYS A 84 3.61 10.30 23.09
C LYS A 84 4.78 10.65 22.16
N PHE A 85 4.56 10.71 20.85
CA PHE A 85 5.62 11.04 19.88
C PHE A 85 5.39 12.42 19.28
N ASP A 86 6.42 13.27 19.35
CA ASP A 86 6.41 14.56 18.67
C ASP A 86 6.55 14.34 17.16
N GLN A 87 5.74 15.04 16.37
CA GLN A 87 5.88 15.01 14.92
C GLN A 87 7.09 15.85 14.51
N ILE A 88 7.99 15.25 13.73
CA ILE A 88 9.14 15.94 13.15
C ILE A 88 9.02 16.01 11.63
N THR A 89 9.40 17.15 11.07
CA THR A 89 9.52 17.30 9.61
C THR A 89 10.89 16.78 9.17
N HIS A 90 10.91 15.80 8.26
CA HIS A 90 12.15 15.32 7.67
C HIS A 90 12.83 16.44 6.85
N LEU A 91 14.16 16.55 6.97
CA LEU A 91 14.95 17.54 6.20
C LEU A 91 14.87 17.33 4.68
N LYS A 92 14.65 16.08 4.26
CA LYS A 92 14.37 15.69 2.88
C LYS A 92 13.14 14.78 2.87
N PRO A 93 12.25 14.91 1.87
CA PRO A 93 11.12 14.00 1.74
C PRO A 93 11.59 12.55 1.64
N MET A 94 10.99 11.67 2.42
CA MET A 94 11.15 10.23 2.25
C MET A 94 10.18 9.77 1.16
N LEU A 95 10.69 9.56 -0.05
CA LEU A 95 9.89 9.13 -1.19
C LEU A 95 9.54 7.65 -1.07
N SER A 96 8.32 7.29 -1.46
CA SER A 96 7.94 5.90 -1.73
C SER A 96 8.39 5.50 -3.13
N LEU A 97 8.54 4.20 -3.34
CA LEU A 97 8.76 3.62 -4.67
C LEU A 97 7.42 3.18 -5.27
N ASP A 98 7.32 3.27 -6.59
CA ASP A 98 6.22 2.65 -7.34
C ASP A 98 6.41 1.12 -7.34
N ASN A 99 5.31 0.38 -7.33
CA ASN A 99 5.31 -1.08 -7.36
C ASN A 99 5.33 -1.60 -8.80
N ALA A 100 5.89 -2.79 -8.98
CA ALA A 100 5.76 -3.62 -10.17
C ALA A 100 5.40 -5.04 -9.71
N PHE A 101 4.26 -5.56 -10.15
CA PHE A 101 3.71 -6.83 -9.66
C PHE A 101 3.96 -7.98 -10.63
N ASP A 102 4.18 -7.67 -11.90
CA ASP A 102 4.46 -8.65 -12.94
C ASP A 102 5.63 -8.22 -13.84
N GLU A 103 5.98 -9.11 -14.78
CA GLU A 103 7.08 -8.88 -15.72
C GLU A 103 6.77 -7.73 -16.70
N ALA A 104 5.51 -7.50 -17.03
CA ALA A 104 5.11 -6.43 -17.94
C ALA A 104 5.29 -5.06 -17.28
N ASP A 105 4.95 -4.92 -16.00
CA ASP A 105 5.20 -3.72 -15.19
C ASP A 105 6.70 -3.37 -15.18
N PHE A 106 7.54 -4.38 -14.89
CA PHE A 106 8.98 -4.19 -14.86
C PHE A 106 9.55 -3.84 -16.24
N SER A 107 9.11 -4.53 -17.30
CA SER A 107 9.54 -4.25 -18.67
C SER A 107 9.16 -2.82 -19.10
N ALA A 108 7.96 -2.36 -18.74
CA ALA A 108 7.53 -0.99 -18.99
C ALA A 108 8.38 0.03 -18.22
N PHE A 109 8.70 -0.25 -16.95
CA PHE A 109 9.62 0.58 -16.15
C PHE A 109 11.02 0.64 -16.78
N HIS A 110 11.59 -0.51 -17.12
CA HIS A 110 12.90 -0.63 -17.76
C HIS A 110 12.95 0.21 -19.04
N LYS A 111 11.95 0.07 -19.91
CA LYS A 111 11.86 0.84 -21.16
C LYS A 111 11.83 2.36 -20.89
N ARG A 112 11.01 2.83 -19.93
CA ARG A 112 10.92 4.26 -19.57
C ARG A 112 12.26 4.83 -19.09
N VAL A 113 13.07 4.03 -18.40
CA VAL A 113 14.41 4.43 -17.97
C VAL A 113 15.35 4.46 -19.16
N THR A 114 15.44 3.38 -19.94
CA THR A 114 16.40 3.26 -21.04
C THR A 114 16.13 4.27 -22.16
N ASP A 115 14.87 4.61 -22.44
CA ASP A 115 14.51 5.64 -23.42
C ASP A 115 15.07 7.03 -23.03
N LYS A 116 15.27 7.28 -21.72
CA LYS A 116 15.74 8.58 -21.20
C LYS A 116 17.25 8.66 -21.03
N VAL A 117 17.88 7.56 -20.60
CA VAL A 117 19.29 7.59 -20.17
C VAL A 117 20.18 6.58 -20.91
N GLY A 118 19.63 5.75 -21.79
CA GLY A 118 20.37 4.68 -22.48
C GLY A 118 20.50 3.41 -21.66
N GLU A 119 21.53 2.63 -21.92
CA GLU A 119 21.79 1.36 -21.23
C GLU A 119 22.14 1.59 -19.74
N VAL A 120 21.55 0.78 -18.85
CA VAL A 120 21.70 0.94 -17.40
C VAL A 120 21.94 -0.41 -16.72
N SER A 121 22.52 -0.36 -15.52
CA SER A 121 22.61 -1.50 -14.61
C SER A 121 21.79 -1.23 -13.35
N PHE A 122 21.15 -2.26 -12.81
CA PHE A 122 20.32 -2.15 -11.61
C PHE A 122 21.04 -2.72 -10.38
N CYS A 123 20.87 -2.06 -9.24
CA CYS A 123 21.12 -2.65 -7.93
C CYS A 123 19.79 -3.21 -7.42
N CYS A 124 19.75 -4.51 -7.14
CA CYS A 124 18.56 -5.18 -6.64
C CYS A 124 18.76 -5.51 -5.16
N GLU A 125 17.91 -4.95 -4.30
CA GLU A 125 17.93 -5.18 -2.86
C GLU A 125 16.60 -5.82 -2.44
N PRO A 126 16.61 -6.79 -1.50
CA PRO A 126 15.37 -7.31 -0.93
C PRO A 126 14.57 -6.18 -0.29
N LYS A 127 13.26 -6.12 -0.56
CA LYS A 127 12.36 -5.20 0.14
C LYS A 127 12.26 -5.65 1.59
N LEU A 128 12.67 -4.77 2.51
CA LEU A 128 12.53 -5.01 3.94
C LEU A 128 11.18 -4.45 4.39
N ASP A 129 10.26 -5.34 4.74
CA ASP A 129 8.95 -4.97 5.25
C ASP A 129 9.05 -4.60 6.74
N GLY A 130 9.02 -3.30 7.00
CA GLY A 130 9.18 -2.76 8.34
C GLY A 130 8.98 -1.25 8.37
N LEU A 131 9.49 -0.63 9.44
CA LEU A 131 9.41 0.82 9.60
C LEU A 131 10.60 1.50 8.90
N ALA A 132 10.30 2.43 8.00
CA ALA A 132 11.32 3.32 7.46
C ALA A 132 11.78 4.30 8.55
N VAL A 133 13.09 4.38 8.77
CA VAL A 133 13.69 5.25 9.79
C VAL A 133 14.63 6.26 9.12
N SER A 134 14.57 7.50 9.57
CA SER A 134 15.50 8.56 9.17
C SER A 134 16.39 8.95 10.35
N ILE A 135 17.69 8.69 10.25
CA ILE A 135 18.65 9.00 11.32
C ILE A 135 19.47 10.22 10.90
N LEU A 136 19.43 11.30 11.69
CA LEU A 136 20.21 12.51 11.43
C LEU A 136 21.54 12.46 12.20
N TYR A 137 22.65 12.64 11.48
CA TYR A 137 23.97 12.81 12.07
C TYR A 137 24.48 14.24 11.90
N ARG A 138 25.10 14.79 12.94
CA ARG A 138 25.86 16.04 12.87
C ARG A 138 27.24 15.82 13.46
N ASN A 139 28.28 16.12 12.67
CA ASN A 139 29.68 15.91 13.06
C ASN A 139 29.98 14.47 13.53
N GLY A 140 29.36 13.47 12.86
CA GLY A 140 29.52 12.05 13.22
C GLY A 140 28.70 11.59 14.43
N VAL A 141 27.94 12.48 15.07
CA VAL A 141 27.09 12.13 16.23
C VAL A 141 25.63 12.03 15.79
N SER A 142 24.97 10.92 16.16
CA SER A 142 23.53 10.75 15.95
C SER A 142 22.77 11.72 16.84
N LEU A 143 21.87 12.49 16.24
CA LEU A 143 20.95 13.36 16.95
C LEU A 143 19.64 12.58 17.16
N MET A 144 19.34 12.26 18.42
CA MET A 144 18.05 11.66 18.77
C MET A 144 17.02 12.78 18.95
N TYR A 145 15.93 12.71 18.20
CA TYR A 145 14.70 13.49 18.38
C TYR A 145 13.53 12.52 18.40
#